data_AF-A0A1W5ZZ36-F1
#
_entry.id   AF-A0A1W5ZZ36-F1
#
_cell.length_a   1.000
_cell.length_b   1.000
_cell.length_c   1.000
_cell.angle_alpha   90.00
_cell.angle_beta   90.00
_cell.angle_gamma   90.00
#
_symmetry.space_group_name_H-M   'P 1'
#
loop_
_entity.id
_entity.type
_entity.pdbx_description
1 polymer ?
#
loop_
_entity_poly.entity_id
_entity_poly.type
_entity_poly.pdbx_seq_one_letter_code
_entity_poly.pdbx_strand_id
1 'polypeptide(L)'
;MAAQKNSFVLQDALLGINAHINRDLPIVLHKVLTEDQIWPDAHLMLHRRRDHERINDVLTDLVDLVQDELTHHYARLFKVIDFVMGRKDESFSAYFLSNCRTNVWYNTEILLDASDDEELMFHKERIDQEACTVAKQIADSRTFRLINKLAPLTRRLGWF
;
A
#
# COMPACT_ATOMS: atom_id res chain seq x y z
N MET A 1 -0.74 32.59 -1.81
CA MET A 1 -2.17 32.20 -1.79
C MET A 1 -2.24 30.69 -1.94
N ALA A 2 -2.63 30.01 -0.87
CA ALA A 2 -2.59 28.56 -0.76
C ALA A 2 -3.54 27.91 -1.79
N ALA A 3 -2.96 27.20 -2.76
CA ALA A 3 -3.71 26.36 -3.68
C ALA A 3 -4.45 25.31 -2.84
N GLN A 4 -5.77 25.30 -2.99
CA GLN A 4 -6.69 24.42 -2.28
C GLN A 4 -6.30 22.96 -2.55
N LYS A 5 -5.68 22.34 -1.54
CA LYS A 5 -5.16 20.98 -1.57
C LYS A 5 -6.36 20.02 -1.46
N ASN A 6 -7.06 19.81 -2.56
CA ASN A 6 -8.06 18.74 -2.68
C ASN A 6 -7.33 17.39 -2.84
N SER A 7 -6.40 17.06 -1.94
CA SER A 7 -5.85 15.70 -1.87
C SER A 7 -6.93 14.83 -1.24
N PHE A 8 -7.43 13.87 -2.03
CA PHE A 8 -8.47 12.97 -1.58
C PHE A 8 -7.84 12.03 -0.55
N VAL A 9 -8.46 11.90 0.62
CA VAL A 9 -7.94 11.11 1.76
C VAL A 9 -7.60 9.67 1.35
N LEU A 10 -8.36 9.08 0.41
CA LEU A 10 -8.06 7.76 -0.15
C LEU A 10 -6.77 7.74 -1.00
N GLN A 11 -6.53 8.79 -1.78
CA GLN A 11 -5.31 8.95 -2.55
C GLN A 11 -4.10 9.13 -1.62
N ASP A 12 -4.25 9.92 -0.55
CA ASP A 12 -3.22 10.10 0.47
C ASP A 12 -2.95 8.80 1.24
N ALA A 13 -3.99 8.02 1.54
CA ALA A 13 -3.86 6.69 2.17
C ALA A 13 -3.12 5.70 1.26
N LEU A 14 -3.49 5.62 -0.02
CA LEU A 14 -2.80 4.75 -0.99
C LEU A 14 -1.33 5.16 -1.19
N LEU A 15 -1.04 6.46 -1.23
CA LEU A 15 0.33 6.97 -1.28
C LEU A 15 1.12 6.61 -0.01
N GLY A 16 0.49 6.73 1.16
CA GLY A 16 1.08 6.35 2.45
C GLY A 16 1.38 4.86 2.55
N ILE A 17 0.45 4.00 2.12
CA ILE A 17 0.64 2.55 2.08
C ILE A 17 1.79 2.19 1.12
N ASN A 18 1.81 2.77 -0.08
CA ASN A 18 2.86 2.50 -1.05
C ASN A 18 4.25 2.92 -0.55
N ALA A 19 4.36 4.08 0.12
CA ALA A 19 5.61 4.53 0.71
C ALA A 19 6.04 3.63 1.89
N HIS A 20 5.18 3.36 2.87
CA HIS A 20 5.61 2.66 4.09
C HIS A 20 5.68 1.14 3.95
N ILE A 21 4.85 0.54 3.11
CA ILE A 21 4.85 -0.92 2.94
C ILE A 21 5.82 -1.33 1.83
N ASN A 22 5.67 -0.81 0.61
CA ASN A 22 6.42 -1.34 -0.53
C ASN A 22 7.86 -0.82 -0.61
N ARG A 23 8.12 0.41 -0.16
CA ARG A 23 9.46 1.01 -0.19
C ARG A 23 10.27 0.70 1.06
N ASP A 24 9.71 0.99 2.24
CA ASP A 24 10.49 0.98 3.48
C ASP A 24 10.62 -0.42 4.09
N LEU A 25 9.55 -1.22 4.07
CA LEU A 25 9.52 -2.53 4.75
C LEU A 25 10.56 -3.55 4.24
N PRO A 26 10.86 -3.67 2.92
CA PRO A 26 11.89 -4.60 2.46
C PRO A 26 13.29 -4.22 2.98
N ILE A 27 13.58 -2.93 3.07
CA ILE A 27 14.87 -2.41 3.55
C ILE A 27 15.04 -2.70 5.04
N VAL A 28 13.96 -2.52 5.81
CA VAL A 28 13.94 -2.82 7.25
C VAL A 28 14.07 -4.32 7.49
N LEU A 29 13.33 -5.16 6.76
CA LEU A 29 13.42 -6.61 6.88
C LEU A 29 14.81 -7.12 6.52
N HIS A 30 15.40 -6.63 5.43
CA HIS A 30 16.79 -6.95 5.07
C HIS A 30 17.73 -6.64 6.25
N LYS A 31 17.63 -5.44 6.83
CA LYS A 31 18.47 -5.06 7.97
C LYS A 31 18.31 -6.00 9.17
N VAL A 32 17.07 -6.28 9.57
CA VAL A 32 16.76 -7.17 10.71
C VAL A 32 17.27 -8.59 10.46
N LEU A 33 17.03 -9.14 9.27
CA LEU A 33 17.44 -10.51 8.93
C LEU A 33 18.96 -10.67 8.82
N THR A 34 19.66 -9.63 8.36
CA THR A 34 21.12 -9.58 8.35
C THR A 34 21.70 -9.46 9.76
N GLU A 35 21.15 -8.58 10.61
CA GLU A 35 21.58 -8.42 12.01
C GLU A 35 21.37 -9.71 12.84
N ASP A 36 20.25 -10.39 12.62
CA ASP A 36 19.92 -11.66 13.26
C ASP A 36 20.71 -12.86 12.68
N GLN A 37 21.54 -12.65 11.64
CA GLN A 37 22.32 -13.69 10.95
C GLN A 37 21.44 -14.86 10.46
N ILE A 38 20.24 -14.54 9.96
CA ILE A 38 19.28 -15.55 9.51
C ILE A 38 19.66 -16.11 8.14
N TRP A 39 20.13 -15.25 7.23
CA TRP A 39 20.59 -15.67 5.91
C TRP A 39 21.97 -16.33 5.99
N PRO A 40 22.24 -17.45 5.28
CA PRO A 40 21.40 -18.13 4.29
C PRO A 40 20.63 -19.37 4.82
N ASP A 41 20.32 -19.46 6.12
CA ASP A 41 19.61 -20.62 6.67
C ASP A 41 18.17 -20.68 6.17
N ALA A 42 17.89 -21.65 5.28
CA ALA A 42 16.58 -21.83 4.67
C ALA A 42 15.47 -22.15 5.67
N HIS A 43 15.77 -22.85 6.77
CA HIS A 43 14.77 -23.19 7.78
C HIS A 43 14.36 -21.96 8.58
N LEU A 44 15.34 -21.14 9.00
CA LEU A 44 15.06 -19.89 9.69
C LEU A 44 14.38 -18.87 8.77
N MET A 45 14.76 -18.80 7.49
CA MET A 45 14.08 -18.00 6.47
C MET A 45 12.61 -18.39 6.30
N LEU A 46 12.32 -19.69 6.20
CA LEU A 46 10.94 -20.17 6.13
C LEU A 46 10.14 -19.80 7.38
N HIS A 47 10.76 -19.87 8.57
CA HIS A 47 10.10 -19.47 9.80
C HIS A 47 9.80 -17.98 9.82
N ARG A 48 10.77 -17.13 9.47
CA ARG A 48 10.60 -15.67 9.40
C ARG A 48 9.56 -15.26 8.35
N ARG A 49 9.51 -15.96 7.22
CA ARG A 49 8.48 -15.76 6.19
C ARG A 49 7.08 -16.04 6.73
N ARG A 50 6.89 -17.16 7.44
CA ARG A 50 5.59 -17.49 8.05
C ARG A 50 5.16 -16.47 9.09
N ASP A 51 6.10 -15.99 9.90
CA ASP A 51 5.81 -14.95 10.90
C ASP A 51 5.44 -13.64 10.22
N HIS A 52 6.15 -13.28 9.14
CA HIS A 52 5.78 -12.17 8.29
C HIS A 52 4.35 -12.37 7.76
N GLU A 53 4.04 -13.46 7.07
CA GLU A 53 2.72 -13.72 6.49
C GLU A 53 1.58 -13.76 7.52
N ARG A 54 1.81 -14.19 8.76
CA ARG A 54 0.77 -14.18 9.82
C ARG A 54 0.31 -12.79 10.23
N ILE A 55 1.17 -11.78 10.08
CA ILE A 55 0.80 -10.39 10.37
C ILE A 55 -0.29 -9.90 9.37
N ASN A 56 -0.53 -10.59 8.25
CA ASN A 56 -1.59 -10.25 7.29
C ASN A 56 -2.95 -10.22 7.95
N ASP A 57 -3.25 -11.21 8.79
CA ASP A 57 -4.56 -11.33 9.44
C ASP A 57 -4.80 -10.11 10.33
N VAL A 58 -3.79 -9.68 11.09
CA VAL A 58 -3.84 -8.48 11.94
C VAL A 58 -3.95 -7.19 11.12
N LEU A 59 -3.27 -7.09 9.97
CA LEU A 59 -3.36 -5.90 9.12
C LEU A 59 -4.70 -5.82 8.37
N THR A 60 -5.30 -6.94 7.98
CA THR A 60 -6.64 -6.96 7.38
C THR A 60 -7.65 -6.35 8.35
N ASP A 61 -7.65 -6.78 9.62
CA ASP A 61 -8.54 -6.23 10.65
C ASP A 61 -8.35 -4.71 10.84
N LEU A 62 -7.12 -4.21 10.71
CA LEU A 62 -6.82 -2.77 10.80
C LEU A 62 -7.25 -1.99 9.55
N VAL A 63 -7.14 -2.60 8.37
CA VAL A 63 -7.62 -1.98 7.12
C VAL A 63 -9.14 -1.81 7.19
N ASP A 64 -9.86 -2.84 7.65
CA ASP A 64 -11.31 -2.80 7.82
C ASP A 64 -11.71 -1.68 8.80
N LEU A 65 -11.02 -1.57 9.94
CA LEU A 65 -11.24 -0.50 10.91
C LEU A 65 -11.01 0.91 10.32
N VAL A 66 -9.95 1.09 9.51
CA VAL A 66 -9.66 2.36 8.85
C VAL A 66 -10.69 2.67 7.77
N GLN A 67 -11.14 1.66 7.01
CA GLN A 67 -12.21 1.80 6.02
C GLN A 67 -13.54 2.23 6.67
N ASP A 68 -13.88 1.64 7.81
CA ASP A 68 -15.07 2.00 8.59
C ASP A 68 -15.02 3.46 9.08
N GLU A 69 -13.90 3.88 9.66
CA GLU A 69 -13.73 5.25 10.16
C GLU A 69 -13.76 6.28 9.01
N LEU A 70 -13.10 5.97 7.89
CA LEU A 70 -13.12 6.80 6.69
C LEU A 70 -14.53 6.88 6.09
N THR A 71 -15.29 5.79 6.09
CA THR A 71 -16.69 5.76 5.65
C THR A 71 -17.56 6.63 6.55
N HIS A 72 -17.35 6.57 7.86
CA HIS A 72 -18.09 7.35 8.83
C HIS A 72 -17.84 8.87 8.67
N HIS A 73 -16.60 9.29 8.39
CA HIS A 73 -16.24 10.70 8.23
C HIS A 73 -16.45 11.26 6.81
N TYR A 74 -16.39 10.43 5.77
CA TYR A 74 -16.46 10.85 4.35
C TYR A 74 -17.64 10.24 3.58
N ALA A 75 -18.70 9.85 4.29
CA ALA A 75 -19.87 9.07 3.85
C ALA A 75 -20.46 9.44 2.47
N ARG A 76 -20.43 10.72 2.08
CA ARG A 76 -21.05 11.19 0.82
C ARG A 76 -20.24 10.86 -0.44
N LEU A 77 -18.92 10.78 -0.31
CA LEU A 77 -18.02 10.46 -1.42
C LEU A 77 -17.78 8.95 -1.52
N PHE A 78 -17.69 8.28 -0.36
CA PHE A 78 -17.50 6.83 -0.28
C PHE A 78 -18.73 6.04 -0.73
N LYS A 79 -19.98 6.50 -0.49
CA LYS A 79 -21.19 5.81 -1.00
C LYS A 79 -21.17 5.51 -2.51
N VAL A 80 -20.52 6.33 -3.33
CA VAL A 80 -20.43 6.12 -4.79
C VAL A 80 -19.33 5.12 -5.14
N ILE A 81 -18.22 5.13 -4.40
CA ILE A 81 -17.11 4.17 -4.56
C ILE A 81 -17.56 2.79 -4.06
N ASP A 82 -18.19 2.76 -2.88
CA ASP A 82 -18.75 1.59 -2.22
C ASP A 82 -19.90 0.96 -3.02
N PHE A 83 -20.75 1.74 -3.68
CA PHE A 83 -21.74 1.18 -4.61
C PHE A 83 -21.12 0.49 -5.83
N VAL A 84 -19.92 0.90 -6.25
CA VAL A 84 -19.17 0.29 -7.37
C VAL A 84 -18.27 -0.87 -6.89
N MET A 85 -17.85 -0.87 -5.61
CA MET A 85 -16.86 -1.81 -5.06
C MET A 85 -17.35 -2.74 -3.93
N GLY A 86 -18.53 -2.54 -3.34
CA GLY A 86 -18.94 -3.04 -2.00
C GLY A 86 -19.11 -4.55 -1.77
N ARG A 87 -18.81 -5.43 -2.73
CA ARG A 87 -18.56 -6.88 -2.47
C ARG A 87 -17.19 -7.35 -2.92
N LYS A 88 -16.48 -6.51 -3.67
CA LYS A 88 -15.09 -6.73 -4.07
C LYS A 88 -14.13 -6.11 -3.07
N ASP A 89 -14.55 -5.17 -2.23
CA ASP A 89 -13.65 -4.36 -1.39
C ASP A 89 -12.92 -5.18 -0.30
N GLU A 90 -13.62 -5.98 0.50
CA GLU A 90 -12.98 -6.90 1.48
C GLU A 90 -11.96 -7.83 0.81
N SER A 91 -12.35 -8.47 -0.30
CA SER A 91 -11.46 -9.33 -1.07
C SER A 91 -10.33 -8.55 -1.75
N PHE A 92 -10.54 -7.29 -2.12
CA PHE A 92 -9.56 -6.46 -2.82
C PHE A 92 -8.52 -5.91 -1.84
N SER A 93 -8.92 -5.43 -0.67
CA SER A 93 -8.02 -4.98 0.39
C SER A 93 -7.15 -6.12 0.89
N ALA A 94 -7.74 -7.29 1.18
CA ALA A 94 -6.99 -8.49 1.56
C ALA A 94 -6.05 -8.97 0.44
N TYR A 95 -6.51 -8.98 -0.81
CA TYR A 95 -5.70 -9.35 -1.97
C TYR A 95 -4.54 -8.37 -2.19
N PHE A 96 -4.81 -7.06 -2.12
CA PHE A 96 -3.83 -6.01 -2.28
C PHE A 96 -2.76 -6.09 -1.20
N LEU A 97 -3.16 -6.28 0.05
CA LEU A 97 -2.25 -6.45 1.17
C LEU A 97 -1.37 -7.71 0.99
N SER A 98 -1.98 -8.85 0.65
CA SER A 98 -1.26 -10.09 0.36
C SER A 98 -0.24 -9.90 -0.77
N ASN A 99 -0.61 -9.17 -1.83
CA ASN A 99 0.27 -8.89 -2.96
C ASN A 99 1.43 -7.96 -2.56
N CYS A 100 1.16 -6.89 -1.82
CA CYS A 100 2.21 -5.99 -1.32
C CYS A 100 3.23 -6.75 -0.47
N ARG A 101 2.76 -7.66 0.37
CA ARG A 101 3.64 -8.42 1.27
C ARG A 101 4.44 -9.49 0.58
N THR A 102 3.85 -10.14 -0.41
CA THR A 102 4.60 -11.02 -1.33
C THR A 102 5.72 -10.23 -2.01
N ASN A 103 5.43 -9.02 -2.49
CA ASN A 103 6.43 -8.15 -3.10
C ASN A 103 7.51 -7.70 -2.11
N VAL A 104 7.13 -7.41 -0.87
CA VAL A 104 8.06 -7.05 0.20
C VAL A 104 9.04 -8.18 0.48
N TRP A 105 8.53 -9.41 0.63
CA TRP A 105 9.36 -10.58 0.88
C TRP A 105 10.31 -10.84 -0.29
N TYR A 106 9.79 -10.82 -1.52
CA TYR A 106 10.60 -10.97 -2.73
C TYR A 106 11.73 -9.93 -2.82
N ASN A 107 11.43 -8.66 -2.58
CA ASN A 107 12.44 -7.61 -2.57
C ASN A 107 13.44 -7.78 -1.42
N THR A 108 13.02 -8.31 -0.28
CA THR A 108 13.92 -8.63 0.84
C THR A 108 14.89 -9.74 0.47
N GLU A 109 14.42 -10.81 -0.19
CA GLU A 109 15.27 -11.91 -0.67
C GLU A 109 16.31 -11.38 -1.67
N ILE A 110 15.91 -10.52 -2.61
CA ILE A 110 16.85 -9.87 -3.55
C ILE A 110 17.91 -9.04 -2.81
N LEU A 111 17.51 -8.29 -1.78
CA LEU A 111 18.46 -7.50 -0.99
C LEU A 111 19.43 -8.37 -0.19
N LEU A 112 18.99 -9.53 0.29
CA LEU A 112 19.83 -10.49 1.03
C LEU A 112 20.78 -11.26 0.12
N ASP A 113 20.42 -11.45 -1.16
CA ASP A 113 21.23 -12.16 -2.15
C ASP A 113 22.29 -11.27 -2.81
N ALA A 114 22.25 -9.94 -2.56
CA ALA A 114 23.22 -9.00 -3.10
C ALA A 114 24.65 -9.36 -2.66
N SER A 115 25.56 -9.47 -3.62
CA SER A 115 26.94 -9.93 -3.42
C SER A 115 27.86 -8.84 -2.87
N ASP A 116 27.53 -7.59 -3.16
CA ASP A 116 28.30 -6.41 -2.76
C ASP A 116 27.42 -5.17 -2.55
N ASP A 117 28.05 -4.09 -2.06
CA ASP A 117 27.37 -2.83 -1.76
C ASP A 117 26.81 -2.13 -3.01
N GLU A 118 27.41 -2.33 -4.19
CA GLU A 118 26.96 -1.74 -5.45
C GLU A 118 25.65 -2.40 -5.91
N GLU A 119 25.60 -3.73 -5.89
CA GLU A 119 24.40 -4.52 -6.17
C GLU A 119 23.28 -4.23 -5.16
N LEU A 120 23.62 -4.11 -3.87
CA LEU A 120 22.67 -3.73 -2.83
C LEU A 120 22.07 -2.34 -3.07
N MET A 121 22.89 -1.35 -3.45
CA MET A 121 22.40 -0.01 -3.78
C MET A 121 21.52 -0.02 -5.02
N PHE A 122 21.91 -0.76 -6.06
CA PHE A 122 21.11 -0.91 -7.27
C PHE A 122 19.70 -1.44 -6.97
N HIS A 123 19.60 -2.47 -6.12
CA HIS A 123 18.31 -3.04 -5.74
C HIS A 123 17.47 -2.09 -4.88
N LYS A 124 18.07 -1.32 -3.97
CA LYS A 124 17.36 -0.28 -3.20
C LYS A 124 16.81 0.81 -4.11
N GLU A 125 17.61 1.29 -5.06
CA GLU A 125 17.19 2.31 -6.04
C GLU A 125 16.05 1.77 -6.92
N ARG A 126 16.10 0.51 -7.35
CA ARG A 126 15.00 -0.14 -8.08
C ARG A 126 13.68 -0.13 -7.27
N ILE A 127 13.74 -0.52 -6.00
CA ILE A 127 12.57 -0.54 -5.10
C ILE A 127 11.98 0.88 -4.96
N ASP A 128 12.85 1.89 -4.80
CA ASP A 128 12.44 3.30 -4.75
C ASP A 128 11.76 3.77 -6.05
N GLN A 129 12.29 3.38 -7.21
CA GLN A 129 11.73 3.73 -8.52
C GLN A 129 10.39 3.04 -8.79
N GLU A 130 10.23 1.78 -8.39
CA GLU A 130 8.96 1.05 -8.46
C GLU A 130 7.89 1.73 -7.59
N ALA A 131 8.23 2.06 -6.34
CA ALA A 131 7.34 2.80 -5.45
C ALA A 131 6.98 4.17 -6.04
N CYS A 132 7.94 4.90 -6.62
CA CYS A 132 7.69 6.19 -7.27
C CYS A 132 6.75 6.07 -8.48
N THR A 133 6.87 4.99 -9.25
CA THR A 133 6.02 4.71 -10.41
C THR A 133 4.58 4.46 -9.99
N VAL A 134 4.37 3.64 -8.97
CA VAL A 134 3.04 3.39 -8.39
C VAL A 134 2.45 4.69 -7.83
N ALA A 135 3.26 5.50 -7.13
CA ALA A 135 2.82 6.79 -6.61
C ALA A 135 2.34 7.74 -7.71
N LYS A 136 3.06 7.81 -8.84
CA LYS A 136 2.64 8.61 -10.02
C LYS A 136 1.34 8.09 -10.62
N GLN A 137 1.16 6.77 -10.71
CA GLN A 137 -0.09 6.18 -11.21
C GLN A 137 -1.30 6.48 -10.31
N ILE A 138 -1.11 6.40 -8.99
CA ILE A 138 -2.12 6.80 -8.00
C ILE A 138 -2.44 8.29 -8.17
N ALA A 139 -1.41 9.13 -8.36
CA ALA A 139 -1.57 10.56 -8.56
C ALA A 139 -2.30 10.93 -9.87
N ASP A 140 -2.02 10.21 -10.94
CA ASP A 140 -2.55 10.48 -12.29
C ASP A 140 -3.83 9.72 -12.63
N SER A 141 -4.34 8.87 -11.74
CA SER A 141 -5.50 8.02 -12.03
C SER A 141 -6.72 8.83 -12.50
N ARG A 142 -7.16 8.56 -13.74
CA ARG A 142 -8.28 9.26 -14.40
C ARG A 142 -9.62 9.00 -13.70
N THR A 143 -9.74 7.89 -12.97
CA THR A 143 -10.94 7.53 -12.20
C THR A 143 -11.21 8.57 -11.11
N PHE A 144 -10.19 8.98 -10.36
CA PHE A 144 -10.30 10.06 -9.38
C PHE A 144 -10.59 11.41 -10.03
N ARG A 145 -10.01 11.69 -11.21
CA ARG A 145 -10.30 12.91 -11.99
C ARG A 145 -11.74 12.97 -12.53
N LEU A 146 -12.32 11.84 -12.93
CA LEU A 146 -13.71 11.75 -13.40
C LEU A 146 -14.72 11.91 -12.26
N ILE A 147 -14.47 11.24 -11.13
CA ILE A 147 -15.23 11.44 -9.88
C ILE A 147 -15.17 12.92 -9.47
N ASN A 148 -14.01 13.57 -9.59
CA ASN A 148 -13.83 15.00 -9.27
C ASN A 148 -14.67 15.93 -10.18
N LYS A 149 -14.89 15.57 -11.45
CA LYS A 149 -15.80 16.34 -12.34
C LYS A 149 -17.28 16.15 -11.98
N LEU A 150 -17.66 15.03 -11.37
CA LEU A 150 -19.04 14.71 -10.99
C LEU A 150 -19.38 15.11 -9.54
N ALA A 151 -18.39 15.27 -8.67
CA ALA A 151 -18.55 15.75 -7.29
C ALA A 151 -19.30 17.09 -7.13
N PRO A 152 -19.15 18.10 -8.02
CA PRO A 152 -19.96 19.32 -7.91
C PRO A 152 -21.43 19.13 -8.36
N LEU A 153 -21.75 18.09 -9.14
CA LEU A 153 -23.13 17.78 -9.54
C LEU A 153 -23.94 17.17 -8.38
N THR A 154 -23.30 16.37 -7.52
CA THR A 154 -23.94 15.80 -6.32
C THR A 154 -24.12 16.83 -5.20
N ARG A 155 -23.38 17.93 -5.20
CA ARG A 155 -23.61 19.07 -4.29
C ARG A 155 -24.84 19.92 -4.67
N ARG A 156 -25.33 19.83 -5.91
CA ARG A 156 -26.42 20.68 -6.42
C ARG A 156 -27.78 19.97 -6.46
N LEU A 157 -27.80 18.65 -6.53
CA LEU A 157 -29.00 17.85 -6.25
C LEU A 157 -28.98 17.43 -4.79
N GLY A 158 -29.55 18.27 -3.92
CA GLY A 158 -29.94 17.84 -2.58
C GLY A 158 -31.04 16.78 -2.71
N TRP A 159 -30.68 15.51 -2.62
CA TRP A 159 -31.63 14.41 -2.49
C TRP A 159 -31.13 13.46 -1.41
N PHE A 160 -31.84 13.53 -0.27
CA PHE A 160 -31.87 12.68 0.93
C PHE A 160 -30.57 12.02 1.40
#